data_AF-K9X4U2-F1
#
_entry.id   AF-K9X4U2-F1
#
_cell.length_a   1.000
_cell.length_b   1.000
_cell.length_c   1.000
_cell.angle_alpha   90.00
_cell.angle_beta   90.00
_cell.angle_gamma   90.00
#
_symmetry.space_group_name_H-M   'P 1'
#
loop_
_entity.id
_entity.type
_entity.pdbx_description
1 polymer ?
#
loop_
_entity_poly.entity_id
_entity_poly.type
_entity_poly.pdbx_seq_one_letter_code
_entity_poly.pdbx_strand_id
1 'polypeptide(L)'
;MNLPLQIIYKFDNMENHTKSFYRRSLRLRGYDYSQAGAYFITICTNKRKCLFGNIANNEVNLNELGNIVLDFWYSLPSKYPNIELDEFIIMPNHLHGIIVITDLETIYKSHSQQLTNVGTIHELSLRERRNILLPKVIGYFKMNAAKAINQKISASGTSLWQGNYYEHIVRNESELERIRQYIVNNPLKWALDCDNPDGKPDQEELLFWRDFGRKDL
;
A
#
# COMPACT_ATOMS: atom_id res chain seq x y z
N MET A 1 -39.53 16.67 -41.40
CA MET A 1 -39.55 18.13 -41.59
C MET A 1 -40.38 18.72 -40.46
N ASN A 2 -39.75 19.19 -39.39
CA ASN A 2 -40.28 20.19 -38.45
C ASN A 2 -39.18 20.56 -37.43
N LEU A 3 -38.59 21.72 -37.71
CA LEU A 3 -37.95 22.66 -36.79
C LEU A 3 -39.01 23.23 -35.82
N PRO A 4 -38.69 24.27 -35.01
CA PRO A 4 -37.63 24.43 -34.02
C PRO A 4 -38.24 24.90 -32.68
N LEU A 5 -37.45 24.99 -31.60
CA LEU A 5 -37.68 26.02 -30.57
C LEU A 5 -36.33 26.42 -29.97
N GLN A 6 -36.08 27.71 -29.99
CA GLN A 6 -34.86 28.38 -29.57
C GLN A 6 -35.26 29.44 -28.51
N ILE A 7 -34.34 29.70 -27.57
CA ILE A 7 -34.23 30.85 -26.63
C ILE A 7 -35.22 30.78 -25.43
N ILE A 8 -34.89 30.98 -24.14
CA ILE A 8 -34.06 31.96 -23.39
C ILE A 8 -33.69 31.29 -22.03
N TYR A 9 -32.45 31.34 -21.51
CA TYR A 9 -31.96 32.40 -20.60
C TYR A 9 -30.43 32.61 -20.65
N LYS A 10 -30.06 33.86 -20.37
CA LYS A 10 -28.81 34.57 -20.59
C LYS A 10 -27.65 34.15 -19.68
N PHE A 11 -26.45 34.44 -20.20
CA PHE A 11 -25.13 34.42 -19.57
C PHE A 11 -25.01 35.37 -18.37
N ASP A 12 -24.25 34.94 -17.37
CA ASP A 12 -23.27 35.75 -16.64
C ASP A 12 -22.04 34.90 -16.26
N ASN A 13 -20.91 35.59 -16.09
CA ASN A 13 -19.54 35.20 -16.41
C ASN A 13 -18.76 34.23 -15.48
N MET A 14 -17.80 33.54 -16.11
CA MET A 14 -16.43 33.15 -15.69
C MET A 14 -16.19 32.54 -14.28
N GLU A 15 -15.80 31.26 -14.24
CA GLU A 15 -14.39 30.83 -14.06
C GLU A 15 -14.28 29.28 -14.07
N ASN A 16 -13.20 28.79 -14.67
CA ASN A 16 -12.87 27.38 -14.80
C ASN A 16 -12.67 26.70 -13.44
N HIS A 17 -13.48 25.69 -13.13
CA HIS A 17 -13.12 24.69 -12.12
C HIS A 17 -13.02 23.30 -12.75
N THR A 18 -11.86 23.02 -13.33
CA THR A 18 -11.34 21.64 -13.40
C THR A 18 -11.16 21.16 -11.95
N LYS A 19 -12.12 20.37 -11.45
CA LYS A 19 -11.98 19.65 -10.18
C LYS A 19 -10.82 18.65 -10.32
N SER A 20 -9.63 19.10 -9.94
CA SER A 20 -8.45 18.26 -9.83
C SER A 20 -8.64 17.23 -8.71
N PHE A 21 -8.64 15.94 -9.07
CA PHE A 21 -8.54 14.82 -8.15
C PHE A 21 -7.12 14.73 -7.56
N TYR A 22 -6.74 15.69 -6.72
CA TYR A 22 -5.49 15.61 -5.96
C TYR A 22 -5.63 14.55 -4.86
N ARG A 23 -5.00 13.38 -5.08
CA ARG A 23 -4.68 12.42 -4.02
C ARG A 23 -3.89 13.15 -2.92
N ARG A 24 -4.46 13.31 -1.74
CA ARG A 24 -3.74 13.84 -0.57
C ARG A 24 -2.74 12.79 -0.10
N SER A 25 -1.45 13.10 -0.22
CA SER A 25 -0.36 12.31 0.38
C SER A 25 -0.37 12.50 1.90
N LEU A 26 -0.27 11.41 2.66
CA LEU A 26 -0.21 11.40 4.14
C LEU A 26 1.21 11.67 4.71
N ARG A 27 2.17 12.06 3.87
CA ARG A 27 3.59 12.21 4.25
C ARG A 27 3.83 13.40 5.20
N LEU A 28 4.53 13.14 6.30
CA LEU A 28 4.91 14.14 7.32
C LEU A 28 5.95 15.12 6.76
N ARG A 29 5.70 16.43 6.83
CA ARG A 29 6.68 17.47 6.44
C ARG A 29 7.80 17.54 7.48
N GLY A 30 9.06 17.51 7.03
CA GLY A 30 10.25 17.78 7.87
C GLY A 30 11.02 16.55 8.38
N TYR A 31 10.54 15.32 8.15
CA TYR A 31 11.30 14.11 8.50
C TYR A 31 12.45 13.87 7.52
N ASP A 32 13.59 13.37 8.00
CA ASP A 32 14.74 13.02 7.16
C ASP A 32 14.62 11.58 6.66
N TYR A 33 14.44 11.42 5.35
CA TYR A 33 14.27 10.14 4.67
C TYR A 33 15.59 9.62 4.09
N SER A 34 16.73 10.13 4.56
CA SER A 34 18.08 9.84 4.05
C SER A 34 18.67 8.48 4.46
N GLN A 35 18.03 7.70 5.35
CA GLN A 35 18.46 6.33 5.69
C GLN A 35 17.62 5.24 5.01
N ALA A 36 18.20 4.03 4.86
CA ALA A 36 17.41 2.82 4.66
C ALA A 36 16.27 2.79 5.69
N GLY A 37 15.08 2.37 5.29
CA GLY A 37 13.89 2.58 6.12
C GLY A 37 12.85 1.50 5.97
N ALA A 38 12.21 1.15 7.08
CA ALA A 38 11.07 0.25 7.12
C ALA A 38 9.77 1.04 7.00
N TYR A 39 8.85 0.50 6.21
CA TYR A 39 7.54 1.11 5.93
C TYR A 39 6.46 0.10 6.28
N PHE A 40 5.62 0.46 7.25
CA PHE A 40 4.40 -0.28 7.56
C PHE A 40 3.30 0.15 6.60
N ILE A 41 2.71 -0.81 5.90
CA ILE A 41 1.67 -0.55 4.91
C ILE A 41 0.42 -1.35 5.20
N THR A 42 -0.71 -0.83 4.72
CA THR A 42 -1.98 -1.58 4.68
C THR A 42 -2.66 -1.40 3.32
N ILE A 43 -2.97 -2.52 2.66
CA ILE A 43 -3.63 -2.55 1.35
C ILE A 43 -4.93 -3.34 1.47
N CYS A 44 -6.07 -2.63 1.50
CA CYS A 44 -7.38 -3.25 1.56
C CYS A 44 -7.96 -3.53 0.16
N THR A 45 -8.76 -4.59 0.06
CA THR A 45 -9.64 -4.82 -1.08
C THR A 45 -10.65 -3.69 -1.21
N ASN A 46 -11.20 -3.54 -2.41
CA ASN A 46 -12.22 -2.54 -2.66
C ASN A 46 -13.45 -2.81 -1.79
N LYS A 47 -13.87 -1.80 -1.02
CA LYS A 47 -14.95 -1.90 -0.03
C LYS A 47 -14.74 -3.01 1.01
N ARG A 48 -13.48 -3.37 1.33
CA ARG A 48 -13.14 -4.35 2.38
C ARG A 48 -13.80 -5.72 2.19
N LYS A 49 -14.04 -6.13 0.95
CA LYS A 49 -14.59 -7.46 0.63
C LYS A 49 -13.60 -8.56 1.03
N CYS A 50 -14.08 -9.57 1.77
CA CYS A 50 -13.31 -10.75 2.14
C CYS A 50 -13.14 -11.70 0.94
N LEU A 51 -12.10 -11.48 0.14
CA LEU A 51 -11.83 -12.20 -1.10
C LEU A 51 -10.70 -13.23 -0.99
N PHE A 52 -9.82 -13.09 0.00
CA PHE A 52 -8.56 -13.82 0.07
C PHE A 52 -8.61 -15.06 0.96
N GLY A 53 -9.70 -15.26 1.70
CA GLY A 53 -9.83 -16.36 2.62
C GLY A 53 -10.83 -16.09 3.74
N ASN A 54 -10.70 -16.82 4.83
CA ASN A 54 -11.42 -16.59 6.07
C ASN A 54 -10.50 -16.79 7.28
N ILE A 55 -11.02 -16.46 8.46
CA ILE A 55 -10.37 -16.82 9.73
C ILE A 55 -11.09 -18.03 10.31
N ALA A 56 -10.33 -19.07 10.67
CA ALA A 56 -10.82 -20.18 11.48
C ALA A 56 -9.78 -20.57 12.51
N ASN A 57 -10.21 -20.91 13.73
CA ASN A 57 -9.31 -21.23 14.86
C ASN A 57 -8.24 -20.16 15.12
N ASN A 58 -8.60 -18.89 14.93
CA ASN A 58 -7.69 -17.73 15.03
C ASN A 58 -6.51 -17.74 14.06
N GLU A 59 -6.61 -18.48 12.95
CA GLU A 59 -5.63 -18.51 11.89
C GLU A 59 -6.25 -18.07 10.56
N VAL A 60 -5.43 -17.54 9.67
CA VAL A 60 -5.84 -17.21 8.31
C VAL A 60 -5.82 -18.47 7.46
N ASN A 61 -6.97 -18.81 6.88
CA ASN A 61 -7.03 -19.80 5.81
C ASN A 61 -7.16 -19.09 4.47
N LEU A 62 -6.03 -18.99 3.75
CA LEU A 62 -6.02 -18.41 2.41
C LEU A 62 -6.71 -19.34 1.41
N ASN A 63 -7.54 -18.74 0.56
CA ASN A 63 -8.07 -19.41 -0.62
C ASN A 63 -7.13 -19.21 -1.82
N GLU A 64 -7.53 -19.70 -3.00
CA GLU A 64 -6.72 -19.56 -4.21
C GLU A 64 -6.40 -18.10 -4.58
N LEU A 65 -7.30 -17.16 -4.31
CA LEU A 65 -7.05 -15.74 -4.59
C LEU A 65 -6.06 -15.15 -3.59
N GLY A 66 -6.16 -15.53 -2.31
CA GLY A 66 -5.19 -15.16 -1.29
C GLY A 66 -3.79 -15.68 -1.60
N ASN A 67 -3.67 -16.91 -2.09
CA ASN A 67 -2.39 -17.48 -2.53
C ASN A 67 -1.78 -16.72 -3.72
N ILE A 68 -2.59 -16.24 -4.68
CA ILE A 68 -2.08 -15.37 -5.75
C ILE A 68 -1.50 -14.07 -5.17
N VAL A 69 -2.16 -13.47 -4.18
CA VAL A 69 -1.64 -12.26 -3.52
C VAL A 69 -0.31 -12.56 -2.82
N LEU A 70 -0.21 -13.71 -2.15
CA LEU A 70 1.00 -14.19 -1.49
C LEU A 70 2.17 -14.37 -2.46
N ASP A 71 1.93 -15.01 -3.60
CA ASP A 71 2.94 -15.22 -4.64
C ASP A 71 3.49 -13.89 -5.17
N PHE A 72 2.63 -12.91 -5.42
CA PHE A 72 3.07 -11.58 -5.85
C PHE A 72 3.80 -10.82 -4.76
N TRP A 73 3.41 -11.00 -3.49
CA TRP A 73 4.12 -10.39 -2.36
C TRP A 73 5.56 -10.92 -2.30
N TYR A 74 5.75 -12.25 -2.31
CA TYR A 74 7.08 -12.86 -2.31
C TYR A 74 7.91 -12.56 -3.57
N SER A 75 7.27 -12.21 -4.70
CA SER A 75 8.00 -11.82 -5.92
C SER A 75 8.67 -10.45 -5.84
N LEU A 76 8.32 -9.61 -4.84
CA LEU A 76 8.76 -8.22 -4.78
C LEU A 76 10.29 -8.05 -4.70
N PRO A 77 11.05 -8.78 -3.85
CA PRO A 77 12.51 -8.64 -3.79
C PRO A 77 13.20 -9.03 -5.10
N SER A 78 12.69 -10.04 -5.82
CA SER A 78 13.22 -10.41 -7.13
C SER A 78 13.00 -9.30 -8.18
N LYS A 79 11.88 -8.58 -8.09
CA LYS A 79 11.57 -7.47 -9.00
C LYS A 79 12.27 -6.17 -8.62
N TYR A 80 12.45 -5.93 -7.32
CA TYR A 80 13.03 -4.73 -6.74
C TYR A 80 14.16 -5.15 -5.77
N PRO A 81 15.40 -5.31 -6.26
CA PRO A 81 16.51 -5.87 -5.46
C PRO A 81 16.90 -5.06 -4.22
N ASN A 82 16.43 -3.82 -4.11
CA ASN A 82 16.64 -2.94 -2.96
C ASN A 82 15.43 -2.93 -2.01
N ILE A 83 14.61 -3.97 -2.07
CA ILE A 83 13.47 -4.22 -1.19
C ILE A 83 13.68 -5.55 -0.48
N GLU A 84 13.53 -5.52 0.83
CA GLU A 84 13.38 -6.69 1.67
C GLU A 84 11.97 -6.69 2.28
N LEU A 85 11.45 -7.90 2.52
CA LEU A 85 10.17 -8.10 3.19
C LEU A 85 10.46 -8.51 4.62
N ASP A 86 9.76 -7.86 5.54
CA ASP A 86 9.73 -8.21 6.96
C ASP A 86 8.31 -8.73 7.27
N GLU A 87 7.89 -8.71 8.53
CA GLU A 87 6.62 -9.25 8.99
C GLU A 87 5.42 -8.73 8.16
N PHE A 88 4.55 -9.65 7.77
CA PHE A 88 3.37 -9.35 6.97
C PHE A 88 2.29 -10.40 7.19
N ILE A 89 1.04 -10.02 6.91
CA ILE A 89 -0.08 -10.94 6.91
C ILE A 89 -1.12 -10.56 5.86
N ILE A 90 -1.65 -11.58 5.19
CA ILE A 90 -2.78 -11.45 4.28
C ILE A 90 -4.03 -11.86 5.05
N MET A 91 -4.85 -10.89 5.39
CA MET A 91 -6.15 -11.10 6.00
C MET A 91 -7.21 -11.34 4.91
N PRO A 92 -8.42 -11.82 5.26
CA PRO A 92 -9.48 -12.08 4.29
C PRO A 92 -9.73 -10.95 3.28
N ASN A 93 -9.54 -9.69 3.67
CA ASN A 93 -9.82 -8.53 2.83
C ASN A 93 -8.69 -7.49 2.74
N HIS A 94 -7.54 -7.70 3.36
CA HIS A 94 -6.46 -6.73 3.35
C HIS A 94 -5.11 -7.39 3.56
N LEU A 95 -4.04 -6.65 3.28
CA LEU A 95 -2.68 -7.04 3.61
C LEU A 95 -2.10 -5.99 4.55
N HIS A 96 -1.53 -6.43 5.67
CA HIS A 96 -0.59 -5.66 6.47
C HIS A 96 0.82 -6.14 6.16
N GLY A 97 1.80 -5.25 6.07
CA GLY A 97 3.17 -5.68 5.82
C GLY A 97 4.20 -4.61 6.07
N ILE A 98 5.42 -5.05 6.38
CA ILE A 98 6.58 -4.20 6.50
C ILE A 98 7.48 -4.41 5.27
N ILE A 99 7.78 -3.31 4.59
CA ILE A 99 8.72 -3.27 3.47
C ILE A 99 9.95 -2.49 3.91
N VAL A 100 11.13 -3.10 3.82
CA VAL A 100 12.41 -2.45 4.11
C VAL A 100 13.05 -2.02 2.80
N ILE A 101 13.31 -0.72 2.67
CA ILE A 101 14.01 -0.16 1.51
C ILE A 101 15.47 0.03 1.85
N THR A 102 16.35 -0.72 1.20
CA THR A 102 17.80 -0.59 1.34
C THR A 102 18.37 0.37 0.28
N ASP A 103 19.52 0.96 0.56
CA ASP A 103 20.22 1.79 -0.44
C ASP A 103 20.96 0.89 -1.43
N LEU A 104 20.79 1.15 -2.72
CA LEU A 104 21.57 0.48 -3.78
C LEU A 104 23.06 0.71 -3.57
N GLU A 105 23.49 1.86 -3.05
CA GLU A 105 24.90 2.06 -2.70
C GLU A 105 25.41 1.08 -1.63
N THR A 106 24.56 0.65 -0.70
CA THR A 106 24.94 -0.34 0.32
C THR A 106 25.11 -1.72 -0.31
N ILE A 107 24.20 -2.08 -1.24
CA ILE A 107 24.28 -3.33 -2.01
C ILE A 107 25.54 -3.32 -2.90
N TYR A 108 25.77 -2.24 -3.64
CA TYR A 108 26.97 -2.11 -4.47
C TYR A 108 28.24 -2.10 -3.62
N LYS A 109 28.33 -1.36 -2.51
CA LYS A 109 29.50 -1.38 -1.60
C LYS A 109 29.77 -2.77 -0.99
N SER A 110 28.72 -3.58 -0.78
CA SER A 110 28.89 -4.97 -0.32
C SER A 110 29.38 -5.92 -1.42
N HIS A 111 29.14 -5.60 -2.69
CA HIS A 111 29.53 -6.41 -3.86
C HIS A 111 30.78 -5.88 -4.60
N SER A 112 31.17 -4.62 -4.45
CA SER A 112 32.26 -3.98 -5.18
C SER A 112 33.49 -3.74 -4.30
N GLN A 113 34.22 -4.81 -4.00
CA GLN A 113 35.69 -4.69 -3.94
C GLN A 113 36.31 -4.52 -5.34
N GLN A 114 35.52 -4.64 -6.43
CA GLN A 114 36.01 -4.42 -7.78
C GLN A 114 34.93 -3.75 -8.64
N LEU A 115 35.19 -2.50 -9.06
CA LEU A 115 34.90 -1.89 -10.37
C LEU A 115 34.49 -0.41 -10.24
N THR A 116 35.36 0.43 -10.81
CA THR A 116 35.30 1.87 -10.96
C THR A 116 34.40 2.30 -12.12
N ASN A 117 33.81 3.49 -11.97
CA ASN A 117 33.39 4.44 -13.02
C ASN A 117 32.36 3.99 -14.08
N VAL A 118 31.09 4.35 -13.85
CA VAL A 118 30.13 4.82 -14.87
C VAL A 118 29.26 5.87 -14.16
N GLY A 119 29.35 7.18 -14.43
CA GLY A 119 28.89 7.81 -15.66
C GLY A 119 27.47 8.34 -15.46
N THR A 120 27.34 9.59 -14.99
CA THR A 120 26.16 10.49 -15.06
C THR A 120 24.78 9.84 -15.20
N ILE A 121 24.09 9.58 -14.08
CA ILE A 121 22.64 9.28 -14.06
C ILE A 121 21.98 10.14 -12.97
N HIS A 122 21.34 11.23 -13.41
CA HIS A 122 20.30 12.04 -12.76
C HIS A 122 20.38 12.16 -11.21
N GLU A 123 20.86 13.31 -10.73
CA GLU A 123 20.89 13.71 -9.31
C GLU A 123 19.47 13.98 -8.78
N LEU A 124 18.66 12.93 -8.63
CA LEU A 124 17.60 12.94 -7.63
C LEU A 124 18.25 12.58 -6.29
N SER A 125 17.93 13.32 -5.25
CA SER A 125 18.35 12.99 -3.88
C SER A 125 17.90 11.56 -3.52
N LEU A 126 18.65 10.88 -2.64
CA LEU A 126 18.28 9.55 -2.13
C LEU A 126 16.83 9.54 -1.58
N ARG A 127 16.42 10.64 -0.96
CA ARG A 127 15.05 10.89 -0.50
C ARG A 127 14.02 10.87 -1.63
N GLU A 128 14.29 11.53 -2.75
CA GLU A 128 13.40 11.53 -3.91
C GLU A 128 13.31 10.15 -4.56
N ARG A 129 14.42 9.42 -4.65
CA ARG A 129 14.44 8.03 -5.15
C ARG A 129 13.58 7.12 -4.29
N ARG A 130 13.68 7.20 -2.96
CA ARG A 130 12.84 6.44 -2.01
C ARG A 130 11.36 6.83 -2.07
N ASN A 131 11.08 8.12 -2.14
CA ASN A 131 9.71 8.66 -2.25
C ASN A 131 8.95 8.16 -3.49
N ILE A 132 9.69 7.75 -4.53
CA ILE A 132 9.15 7.19 -5.76
C ILE A 132 9.09 5.66 -5.70
N LEU A 133 9.99 5.01 -4.94
CA LEU A 133 10.12 3.56 -4.95
C LEU A 133 8.94 2.86 -4.29
N LEU A 134 8.56 3.21 -3.05
CA LEU A 134 7.43 2.54 -2.38
C LEU A 134 6.14 2.63 -3.21
N PRO A 135 5.71 3.80 -3.73
CA PRO A 135 4.56 3.87 -4.63
C PRO A 135 4.70 3.02 -5.89
N LYS A 136 5.91 2.90 -6.48
CA LYS A 136 6.15 2.02 -7.64
C LYS A 136 6.00 0.54 -7.27
N VAL A 137 6.56 0.12 -6.15
CA VAL A 137 6.46 -1.26 -5.62
C VAL A 137 5.00 -1.61 -5.36
N ILE A 138 4.27 -0.77 -4.64
CA ILE A 138 2.86 -1.00 -4.34
C ILE A 138 1.99 -0.95 -5.60
N GLY A 139 2.30 -0.03 -6.53
CA GLY A 139 1.62 0.04 -7.83
C GLY A 139 1.79 -1.24 -8.65
N TYR A 140 3.02 -1.76 -8.73
CA TYR A 140 3.32 -3.03 -9.39
C TYR A 140 2.59 -4.20 -8.72
N PHE A 141 2.67 -4.31 -7.39
CA PHE A 141 2.00 -5.35 -6.62
C PHE A 141 0.49 -5.37 -6.90
N LYS A 142 -0.18 -4.23 -6.68
CA LYS A 142 -1.64 -4.12 -6.83
C LYS A 142 -2.08 -4.42 -8.27
N MET A 143 -1.34 -3.92 -9.25
CA MET A 143 -1.66 -4.14 -10.66
C MET A 143 -1.58 -5.62 -11.05
N ASN A 144 -0.47 -6.30 -10.73
CA ASN A 144 -0.26 -7.67 -11.19
C ASN A 144 -1.13 -8.67 -10.43
N ALA A 145 -1.29 -8.51 -9.11
CA ALA A 145 -2.21 -9.33 -8.33
C ALA A 145 -3.66 -9.18 -8.82
N ALA A 146 -4.11 -7.95 -9.07
CA ALA A 146 -5.44 -7.71 -9.62
C ALA A 146 -5.62 -8.31 -11.01
N LYS A 147 -4.61 -8.18 -11.88
CA LYS A 147 -4.65 -8.76 -13.23
C LYS A 147 -4.79 -10.29 -13.17
N ALA A 148 -3.96 -10.97 -12.39
CA ALA A 148 -3.99 -12.42 -12.26
C ALA A 148 -5.32 -12.93 -11.66
N ILE A 149 -5.81 -12.27 -10.60
CA ILE A 149 -7.10 -12.63 -9.99
C ILE A 149 -8.25 -12.42 -10.98
N ASN A 150 -8.32 -11.26 -11.64
CA ASN A 150 -9.39 -10.96 -12.60
C ASN A 150 -9.41 -11.93 -13.78
N GLN A 151 -8.23 -12.35 -14.27
CA GLN A 151 -8.11 -13.39 -15.29
C GLN A 151 -8.66 -14.74 -14.79
N LYS A 152 -8.37 -15.11 -13.54
CA LYS A 152 -8.81 -16.37 -12.94
C LYS A 152 -10.32 -16.44 -12.72
N ILE A 153 -10.93 -15.37 -12.23
CA ILE A 153 -12.38 -15.35 -11.91
C ILE A 153 -13.24 -14.84 -13.07
N SER A 154 -12.65 -14.62 -14.25
CA SER A 154 -13.32 -14.05 -15.43
C SER A 154 -14.07 -12.73 -15.16
N ALA A 155 -13.65 -11.97 -14.13
CA ALA A 155 -14.27 -10.71 -13.78
C ALA A 155 -13.67 -9.57 -14.60
N SER A 156 -14.50 -8.89 -15.39
CA SER A 156 -14.13 -7.66 -16.08
C SER A 156 -14.63 -6.43 -15.32
N GLY A 157 -13.82 -5.36 -15.32
CA GLY A 157 -14.25 -4.03 -14.85
C GLY A 157 -14.36 -3.80 -13.34
N THR A 158 -14.15 -4.80 -12.48
CA THR A 158 -14.19 -4.62 -11.02
C THR A 158 -12.80 -4.36 -10.45
N SER A 159 -12.63 -3.27 -9.69
CA SER A 159 -11.40 -3.00 -8.94
C SER A 159 -11.26 -3.99 -7.79
N LEU A 160 -10.15 -4.74 -7.76
CA LEU A 160 -9.81 -5.64 -6.65
C LEU A 160 -9.47 -4.87 -5.37
N TRP A 161 -8.69 -3.79 -5.52
CA TRP A 161 -8.15 -3.01 -4.41
C TRP A 161 -8.89 -1.70 -4.21
N GLN A 162 -8.82 -1.16 -3.00
CA GLN A 162 -9.11 0.25 -2.76
C GLN A 162 -8.12 1.15 -3.52
N GLY A 163 -8.50 2.39 -3.83
CA GLY A 163 -7.68 3.27 -4.67
C GLY A 163 -6.30 3.62 -4.07
N ASN A 164 -6.27 3.92 -2.77
CA ASN A 164 -5.04 4.26 -2.04
C ASN A 164 -4.52 3.06 -1.21
N TYR A 165 -3.51 3.29 -0.39
CA TYR A 165 -3.06 2.39 0.65
C TYR A 165 -2.59 3.25 1.83
N TYR A 166 -2.61 2.69 3.02
CA TYR A 166 -2.03 3.34 4.19
C TYR A 166 -0.52 3.06 4.21
N GLU A 167 0.28 4.06 4.58
CA GLU A 167 1.73 3.96 4.76
C GLU A 167 2.14 4.71 6.02
N HIS A 168 3.08 4.15 6.77
CA HIS A 168 3.74 4.77 7.90
C HIS A 168 5.23 4.43 7.91
N ILE A 169 6.06 5.43 8.22
CA ILE A 169 7.52 5.27 8.28
C ILE A 169 7.88 4.84 9.68
N VAL A 170 8.49 3.66 9.79
CA VAL A 170 8.93 3.13 11.08
C VAL A 170 10.15 3.91 11.57
N ARG A 171 10.05 4.49 12.77
CA ARG A 171 11.05 5.46 13.25
C ARG A 171 12.16 4.88 14.12
N ASN A 172 11.92 3.73 14.73
CA ASN A 172 12.87 3.05 15.62
C ASN A 172 12.49 1.58 15.82
N GLU A 173 13.36 0.83 16.49
CA GLU A 173 13.21 -0.61 16.71
C GLU A 173 12.03 -0.97 17.64
N SER A 174 11.74 -0.16 18.66
CA SER A 174 10.56 -0.40 19.52
C SER A 174 9.25 -0.27 18.75
N GLU A 175 9.18 0.71 17.86
CA GLU A 175 8.04 0.91 16.96
C GLU A 175 7.91 -0.23 15.96
N LEU A 176 9.03 -0.68 15.39
CA LEU A 176 9.09 -1.85 14.49
C LEU A 176 8.53 -3.09 15.16
N GLU A 177 9.01 -3.40 16.37
CA GLU A 177 8.57 -4.58 17.11
C GLU A 177 7.08 -4.51 17.44
N ARG A 178 6.57 -3.33 17.82
CA ARG A 178 5.15 -3.13 18.10
C ARG A 178 4.27 -3.40 16.86
N ILE A 179 4.76 -3.04 15.67
CA ILE A 179 4.07 -3.33 14.40
C ILE A 179 4.14 -4.82 14.08
N ARG A 180 5.31 -5.47 14.22
CA ARG A 180 5.44 -6.92 14.00
C ARG A 180 4.49 -7.71 14.90
N GLN A 181 4.43 -7.36 16.18
CA GLN A 181 3.50 -7.97 17.13
C GLN A 181 2.04 -7.74 16.74
N TYR A 182 1.70 -6.54 16.26
CA TYR A 182 0.35 -6.28 15.74
C TYR A 182 0.02 -7.19 14.57
N ILE A 183 0.92 -7.32 13.59
CA ILE A 183 0.73 -8.13 12.39
C ILE A 183 0.52 -9.60 12.75
N VAL A 184 1.40 -10.18 13.57
CA VAL A 184 1.31 -11.60 13.99
C VAL A 184 0.02 -11.88 14.74
N ASN A 185 -0.42 -10.96 15.61
CA ASN A 185 -1.62 -11.13 16.41
C ASN A 185 -2.92 -10.72 15.69
N ASN A 186 -2.84 -10.18 14.48
CA ASN A 186 -4.01 -9.68 13.75
C ASN A 186 -5.09 -10.76 13.51
N PRO A 187 -4.77 -12.04 13.22
CA PRO A 187 -5.77 -13.10 13.10
C PRO A 187 -6.56 -13.35 14.38
N LEU A 188 -5.90 -13.28 15.53
CA LEU A 188 -6.52 -13.40 16.86
C LEU A 188 -7.48 -12.23 17.12
N LYS A 189 -7.15 -11.06 16.58
CA LYS A 189 -7.90 -9.81 16.74
C LYS A 189 -8.88 -9.53 15.60
N TRP A 190 -9.13 -10.47 14.69
CA TRP A 190 -9.98 -10.23 13.51
C TRP A 190 -11.37 -9.66 13.83
N ALA A 191 -12.00 -10.11 14.93
CA ALA A 191 -13.31 -9.58 15.35
C ALA A 191 -13.27 -8.12 15.84
N LEU A 192 -12.08 -7.63 16.22
CA LEU A 192 -11.82 -6.28 16.69
C LEU A 192 -11.19 -5.41 15.58
N ASP A 193 -10.64 -6.01 14.53
CA ASP A 193 -9.92 -5.33 13.47
C ASP A 193 -10.76 -4.22 12.79
N CYS A 194 -10.17 -3.04 12.63
CA CYS A 194 -10.84 -1.87 12.04
C CYS A 194 -11.15 -2.00 10.53
N ASP A 195 -10.43 -2.87 9.81
CA ASP A 195 -10.66 -3.17 8.41
C ASP A 195 -11.60 -4.35 8.20
N ASN A 196 -11.98 -5.10 9.23
CA ASN A 196 -13.05 -6.09 9.16
C ASN A 196 -14.41 -5.39 8.98
N PRO A 197 -15.21 -5.73 7.95
CA PRO A 197 -16.55 -5.13 7.74
C PRO A 197 -17.50 -5.33 8.92
N ASP A 198 -17.34 -6.42 9.67
CA ASP A 198 -18.13 -6.76 10.85
C ASP A 198 -17.36 -6.50 12.16
N GLY A 199 -16.20 -5.84 12.07
CA GLY A 199 -15.30 -5.56 13.17
C GLY A 199 -15.92 -4.65 14.23
N LYS A 200 -15.57 -4.90 15.49
CA LYS A 200 -15.97 -4.09 16.65
C LYS A 200 -14.73 -3.68 17.41
N PRO A 201 -14.00 -2.64 16.95
CA PRO A 201 -12.73 -2.26 17.54
C PRO A 201 -12.89 -1.85 18.99
N ASP A 202 -12.02 -2.39 19.83
CA ASP A 202 -11.89 -1.98 21.21
C ASP A 202 -10.97 -0.76 21.33
N GLN A 203 -10.75 -0.32 22.56
CA GLN A 203 -9.90 0.84 22.81
C GLN A 203 -8.44 0.57 22.43
N GLU A 204 -7.94 -0.66 22.57
CA GLU A 204 -6.55 -1.00 22.25
C GLU A 204 -6.30 -0.89 20.73
N GLU A 205 -7.20 -1.44 19.93
CA GLU A 205 -7.17 -1.36 18.46
C GLU A 205 -7.19 0.10 17.97
N LEU A 206 -8.11 0.91 18.50
CA LEU A 206 -8.22 2.32 18.13
C LEU A 206 -6.98 3.12 18.53
N LEU A 207 -6.43 2.85 19.72
CA LEU A 207 -5.21 3.51 20.21
C LEU A 207 -4.01 3.16 19.34
N PHE A 208 -3.86 1.89 18.94
CA PHE A 208 -2.79 1.46 18.04
C PHE A 208 -2.81 2.31 16.76
N TRP A 209 -3.95 2.33 16.05
CA TRP A 209 -4.04 3.02 14.77
C TRP A 209 -3.93 4.55 14.88
N ARG A 210 -4.42 5.12 15.97
CA ARG A 210 -4.24 6.54 16.28
C ARG A 210 -2.77 6.90 16.48
N ASP A 211 -2.03 6.08 17.23
CA ASP A 211 -0.60 6.29 17.47
C ASP A 211 0.22 6.21 16.18
N PHE A 212 -0.24 5.41 15.21
CA PHE A 212 0.32 5.30 13.87
C PHE A 212 -0.32 6.25 12.85
N GLY A 213 -1.13 7.21 13.30
CA GLY A 213 -1.64 8.31 12.48
C GLY A 213 -2.58 7.91 11.35
N ARG A 214 -3.27 6.76 11.47
CA ARG A 214 -4.29 6.34 10.52
C ARG A 214 -5.57 7.13 10.75
N LYS A 215 -6.06 7.83 9.71
CA LYS A 215 -7.12 8.86 9.81
C LYS A 215 -8.43 8.48 9.14
N ASP A 216 -8.44 7.36 8.43
CA ASP A 216 -9.59 6.82 7.70
C ASP A 216 -10.37 5.77 8.50
N LEU A 217 -10.03 5.62 9.78
CA LEU A 217 -10.69 4.80 10.79
C LEU A 217 -11.48 5.68 11.75
#